data_AF-A0A7L6AYV1-F1
#
_entry.id   AF-A0A7L6AYV1-F1
#
_cell.length_a   1.000
_cell.length_b   1.000
_cell.length_c   1.000
_cell.angle_alpha   90.00
_cell.angle_beta   90.00
_cell.angle_gamma   90.00
#
_symmetry.space_group_name_H-M   'P 1'
#
loop_
_entity.id
_entity.type
_entity.pdbx_description
1 polymer ?
#
loop_
_entity_poly.entity_id
_entity_poly.type
_entity_poly.pdbx_seq_one_letter_code
_entity_poly.pdbx_strand_id
1 'polypeptide(L)'
;MSIHVRLRRQARWIVDQVRGLGIDSLALVVSAYHLVRVYLTVLRACDDGGLRVPMVPLPVAVAPDAPVPETGASGYDLVAGEVGRLLRYPDEGWIATPERLRSYLRWLWTEHLALLTGTGPVSASR
;
A
#
# COMPACT_ATOMS: atom_id res chain seq x y z
N MET A 1 -1.34 -20.95 10.21
CA MET A 1 -0.68 -19.62 10.21
C MET A 1 -1.65 -18.59 9.67
N SER A 2 -1.99 -17.53 10.43
CA SER A 2 -3.03 -16.55 10.03
C SER A 2 -2.58 -15.68 8.84
N ILE A 3 -3.52 -15.32 7.95
CA ILE A 3 -3.29 -14.53 6.72
C ILE A 3 -2.58 -13.19 6.99
N HIS A 4 -2.79 -12.61 8.17
CA HIS A 4 -2.21 -11.32 8.58
C HIS A 4 -0.70 -11.39 8.86
N VAL A 5 -0.23 -12.51 9.41
CA VAL A 5 1.20 -12.77 9.61
C VAL A 5 1.91 -12.91 8.26
N ARG A 6 1.22 -13.45 7.25
CA ARG A 6 1.77 -13.62 5.90
C ARG A 6 1.98 -12.26 5.21
N LEU A 7 1.00 -11.36 5.28
CA LEU A 7 1.12 -10.03 4.69
C LEU A 7 2.26 -9.20 5.32
N ARG A 8 2.44 -9.27 6.65
CA ARG A 8 3.57 -8.57 7.30
C ARG A 8 4.93 -9.10 6.87
N ARG A 9 5.06 -10.42 6.67
CA ARG A 9 6.27 -11.02 6.12
C ARG A 9 6.50 -10.59 4.68
N GLN A 10 5.45 -10.54 3.86
CA GLN A 10 5.53 -10.03 2.49
C GLN A 10 5.95 -8.56 2.47
N ALA A 11 5.40 -7.71 3.34
CA ALA A 11 5.77 -6.30 3.43
C ALA A 11 7.25 -6.11 3.80
N ARG A 12 7.77 -6.89 4.75
CA ARG A 12 9.21 -6.91 5.07
C ARG A 12 10.06 -7.35 3.88
N TRP A 13 9.66 -8.44 3.23
CA TRP A 13 10.34 -8.93 2.04
C TRP A 13 10.35 -7.88 0.93
N ILE A 14 9.25 -7.14 0.71
CA ILE A 14 9.20 -6.02 -0.24
C ILE A 14 10.27 -4.98 0.11
N VAL A 15 10.34 -4.54 1.37
CA VAL A 15 11.36 -3.55 1.83
C VAL A 15 12.78 -4.04 1.57
N ASP A 16 13.06 -5.32 1.83
CA ASP A 16 14.36 -5.92 1.58
C ASP A 16 14.72 -5.92 0.08
N GLN A 17 13.75 -6.24 -0.79
CA GLN A 17 13.94 -6.20 -2.24
C GLN A 17 14.17 -4.77 -2.74
N VAL A 18 13.37 -3.81 -2.28
CA VAL A 18 13.49 -2.39 -2.67
C VAL A 18 14.88 -1.87 -2.37
N ARG A 19 15.38 -2.16 -1.17
CA ARG A 19 16.72 -1.78 -0.75
C ARG A 19 17.78 -2.52 -1.55
N GLY A 20 17.67 -3.85 -1.65
CA GLY A 20 18.69 -4.68 -2.31
C GLY A 20 18.84 -4.39 -3.80
N LEU A 21 17.77 -3.95 -4.46
CA LEU A 21 17.74 -3.65 -5.89
C LEU A 21 17.89 -2.16 -6.22
N GLY A 22 17.94 -1.28 -5.21
CA GLY A 22 18.02 0.17 -5.42
C GLY A 22 16.79 0.74 -6.13
N ILE A 23 15.60 0.29 -5.75
CA ILE A 23 14.35 0.75 -6.37
C ILE A 23 13.94 2.12 -5.80
N ASP A 24 13.75 3.10 -6.69
CA ASP A 24 13.46 4.50 -6.33
C ASP A 24 11.96 4.83 -6.20
N SER A 25 11.05 3.93 -6.61
CA SER A 25 9.60 4.09 -6.43
C SER A 25 8.86 2.75 -6.51
N LEU A 26 7.67 2.66 -5.91
CA LEU A 26 6.86 1.44 -5.85
C LEU A 26 5.41 1.69 -6.24
N ALA A 27 4.84 0.80 -7.03
CA ALA A 27 3.40 0.73 -7.25
C ALA A 27 2.81 -0.45 -6.47
N LEU A 28 1.77 -0.21 -5.68
CA LEU A 28 1.05 -1.27 -4.96
C LEU A 28 -0.18 -1.69 -5.75
N VAL A 29 -0.06 -2.83 -6.42
CA VAL A 29 -1.11 -3.41 -7.27
C VAL A 29 -1.91 -4.45 -6.50
N VAL A 30 -3.11 -4.08 -6.05
CA VAL A 30 -4.02 -4.97 -5.30
C VAL A 30 -5.47 -4.58 -5.58
N SER A 31 -6.43 -5.47 -5.28
CA SER A 31 -7.85 -5.15 -5.35
C SER A 31 -8.19 -3.92 -4.48
N ALA A 32 -9.11 -3.07 -4.95
CA ALA A 32 -9.44 -1.81 -4.31
C ALA A 32 -9.82 -1.95 -2.82
N TYR A 33 -10.56 -3.00 -2.45
CA TYR A 33 -10.99 -3.25 -1.07
C TYR A 33 -9.83 -3.62 -0.12
N HIS A 34 -8.69 -4.11 -0.64
CA HIS A 34 -7.49 -4.40 0.15
C HIS A 34 -6.48 -3.24 0.19
N LEU A 35 -6.59 -2.31 -0.75
CA LEU A 35 -5.56 -1.32 -1.05
C LEU A 35 -5.13 -0.52 0.17
N VAL A 36 -6.09 0.02 0.92
CA VAL A 36 -5.80 0.86 2.11
C VAL A 36 -4.99 0.07 3.13
N ARG A 37 -5.43 -1.15 3.47
CA ARG A 37 -4.75 -1.95 4.49
C ARG A 37 -3.36 -2.38 4.04
N VAL A 38 -3.22 -2.83 2.79
CA VAL A 38 -1.93 -3.23 2.22
C VAL A 38 -0.97 -2.02 2.20
N TYR A 39 -1.44 -0.86 1.76
CA TYR A 39 -0.68 0.37 1.75
C TYR A 39 -0.11 0.71 3.13
N LEU A 40 -0.96 0.67 4.15
CA LEU A 40 -0.53 0.97 5.51
C LEU A 40 0.37 -0.12 6.12
N THR A 41 0.22 -1.38 5.73
CA THR A 41 1.14 -2.45 6.15
C THR A 41 2.52 -2.27 5.52
N VAL A 42 2.60 -1.97 4.23
CA VAL A 42 3.89 -1.75 3.54
C VAL A 42 4.54 -0.47 4.04
N LEU A 43 3.78 0.62 4.21
CA LEU A 43 4.28 1.86 4.82
C LEU A 43 4.87 1.60 6.21
N ARG A 44 4.19 0.79 7.03
CA ARG A 44 4.72 0.43 8.35
C ARG A 44 6.04 -0.34 8.26
N ALA A 45 6.14 -1.28 7.32
CA ALA A 45 7.37 -2.02 7.12
C ALA A 45 8.52 -1.11 6.63
N CYS A 46 8.22 -0.15 5.75
CA CYS A 46 9.18 0.87 5.33
C CYS A 46 9.66 1.71 6.52
N ASP A 47 8.74 2.23 7.35
CA ASP A 47 9.08 2.99 8.56
C ASP A 47 9.95 2.17 9.52
N ASP A 48 9.57 0.91 9.81
CA ASP A 48 10.34 0.01 10.68
C ASP A 48 11.73 -0.30 10.09
N GLY A 49 11.84 -0.29 8.76
CA GLY A 49 13.09 -0.51 8.04
C GLY A 49 13.90 0.76 7.79
N GLY A 50 13.41 1.96 8.14
CA GLY A 50 14.06 3.23 7.78
C GLY A 50 14.14 3.48 6.27
N LEU A 51 13.24 2.90 5.49
CA LEU A 51 13.15 3.08 4.04
C LEU A 51 12.15 4.21 3.72
N ARG A 52 12.56 5.15 2.87
CA ARG A 52 11.70 6.22 2.39
C ARG A 52 11.71 6.26 0.88
N VAL A 53 10.57 5.89 0.28
CA VAL A 53 10.42 5.73 -1.17
C VAL A 53 8.98 6.11 -1.57
N PRO A 54 8.76 6.77 -2.73
CA PRO A 54 7.43 7.04 -3.25
C PRO A 54 6.67 5.75 -3.50
N MET A 55 5.47 5.67 -2.94
CA MET A 55 4.58 4.53 -3.04
C MET A 55 3.23 4.97 -3.62
N VAL A 56 2.96 4.51 -4.84
CA VAL A 56 1.77 4.82 -5.62
C VAL A 56 0.72 3.72 -5.42
N PRO A 57 -0.48 4.05 -4.93
CA PRO A 57 -1.57 3.08 -4.86
C PRO A 57 -2.15 2.84 -6.25
N LEU A 58 -2.17 1.58 -6.73
CA LEU A 58 -2.68 1.23 -8.06
C LEU A 58 -3.73 0.10 -7.96
N PRO A 59 -5.02 0.42 -7.73
CA PRO A 59 -6.05 -0.61 -7.61
C PRO A 59 -6.19 -1.40 -8.91
N VAL A 60 -6.35 -2.73 -8.80
CA VAL A 60 -6.75 -3.56 -9.95
C VAL A 60 -8.21 -3.23 -10.31
N ALA A 61 -8.47 -3.01 -11.59
CA ALA A 61 -9.79 -2.73 -12.13
C ALA A 61 -10.65 -4.01 -12.14
N VAL A 62 -11.28 -4.30 -11.00
CA VAL A 62 -12.27 -5.38 -10.84
C VAL A 62 -13.59 -4.74 -10.42
N ALA A 63 -14.68 -5.14 -11.07
CA ALA A 63 -16.01 -4.68 -10.70
C ALA A 63 -16.31 -5.10 -9.24
N PRO A 64 -16.83 -4.21 -8.39
CA PRO A 64 -16.98 -4.48 -6.96
C PRO A 64 -18.01 -5.58 -6.65
N ASP A 65 -18.91 -5.87 -7.58
CA ASP A 65 -19.90 -6.95 -7.57
C ASP A 65 -19.37 -8.27 -8.16
N ALA A 66 -18.22 -8.25 -8.84
CA ALA A 66 -17.62 -9.47 -9.36
C ALA A 66 -17.21 -10.40 -8.21
N PRO A 67 -17.63 -11.68 -8.24
CA PRO A 67 -17.28 -12.62 -7.19
C PRO A 67 -15.80 -13.00 -7.28
N VAL A 68 -15.14 -13.07 -6.12
CA VAL A 68 -13.79 -13.62 -5.99
C VAL A 68 -13.84 -15.13 -6.28
N PRO A 69 -13.04 -15.66 -7.23
CA PRO A 69 -13.13 -17.05 -7.67
C PRO A 69 -13.05 -18.07 -6.52
N GLU A 70 -12.23 -17.80 -5.51
CA GLU A 70 -11.96 -18.72 -4.41
C GLU A 70 -13.06 -18.76 -3.34
N THR A 71 -13.81 -17.67 -3.16
CA THR A 71 -14.75 -17.53 -2.03
C THR A 71 -16.19 -17.28 -2.46
N GLY A 72 -16.42 -16.90 -3.73
CA GLY A 72 -17.70 -16.43 -4.22
C GLY A 72 -18.14 -15.07 -3.66
N ALA A 73 -17.39 -14.48 -2.73
CA ALA A 73 -17.72 -13.20 -2.13
C ALA A 73 -17.40 -12.04 -3.09
N SER A 74 -18.25 -11.03 -3.14
CA SER A 74 -17.99 -9.80 -3.89
C SER A 74 -17.04 -8.88 -3.11
N GLY A 75 -16.55 -7.83 -3.77
CA GLY A 75 -15.82 -6.76 -3.11
C GLY A 75 -16.64 -6.12 -1.98
N TYR A 76 -17.94 -5.93 -2.15
CA TYR A 76 -18.83 -5.36 -1.13
C TYR A 76 -18.88 -6.19 0.15
N ASP A 77 -18.96 -7.52 0.02
CA ASP A 77 -18.99 -8.44 1.17
C ASP A 77 -17.70 -8.36 1.99
N LEU A 78 -16.57 -8.05 1.35
CA LEU A 78 -15.25 -8.05 1.96
C LEU A 78 -14.91 -6.72 2.67
N VAL A 79 -15.56 -5.60 2.29
CA VAL A 79 -15.26 -4.26 2.85
C VAL A 79 -15.42 -4.22 4.37
N ALA A 80 -16.51 -4.77 4.90
CA ALA A 80 -16.77 -4.74 6.36
C ALA A 80 -15.63 -5.41 7.16
N GLY A 81 -15.12 -6.52 6.65
CA GLY A 81 -13.98 -7.22 7.24
C GLY A 81 -12.68 -6.40 7.19
N GLU A 82 -12.47 -5.62 6.11
CA GLU A 82 -11.32 -4.74 5.99
C GLU A 82 -11.42 -3.54 6.94
N VAL A 83 -12.59 -2.93 7.09
CA VAL A 83 -12.83 -1.84 8.05
C VAL A 83 -12.54 -2.31 9.48
N GLY A 84 -13.07 -3.46 9.90
CA GLY A 84 -12.81 -4.00 11.23
C GLY A 84 -11.32 -4.31 11.50
N ARG A 85 -10.53 -4.56 10.45
CA ARG A 85 -9.08 -4.72 10.55
C ARG A 85 -8.37 -3.37 10.65
N LEU A 86 -8.77 -2.40 9.84
CA LEU A 86 -8.21 -1.04 9.85
C LEU A 86 -8.36 -0.34 11.20
N LEU A 87 -9.46 -0.61 11.91
CA LEU A 87 -9.69 -0.04 13.24
C LEU A 87 -8.84 -0.68 14.35
N ARG A 88 -8.47 -1.95 14.19
CA ARG A 88 -7.79 -2.73 15.24
C ARG A 88 -6.27 -2.82 15.05
N TYR A 89 -5.81 -2.89 13.81
CA TYR A 89 -4.40 -3.13 13.49
C TYR A 89 -3.42 -2.01 13.84
N PRO A 90 -3.82 -0.72 13.94
CA PRO A 90 -2.92 0.32 14.44
C PRO A 90 -2.42 0.00 15.85
N ASP A 91 -3.32 -0.39 16.75
CA ASP A 91 -3.02 -0.68 18.16
C ASP A 91 -2.18 -1.96 18.31
N GLU A 92 -2.37 -2.93 17.41
CA GLU A 92 -1.55 -4.14 17.33
C GLU A 92 -0.18 -3.88 16.66
N GLY A 93 0.04 -2.68 16.13
CA GLY A 93 1.27 -2.30 15.43
C GLY A 93 1.44 -2.96 14.06
N TRP A 94 0.37 -3.43 13.44
CA TRP A 94 0.41 -4.18 12.17
C TRP A 94 0.33 -3.28 10.94
N ILE A 95 -0.17 -2.05 11.10
CA ILE A 95 -0.26 -1.05 10.04
C ILE A 95 0.28 0.30 10.53
N ALA A 96 0.55 1.20 9.58
CA ALA A 96 0.95 2.57 9.89
C ALA A 96 -0.23 3.30 10.55
N THR A 97 0.06 4.10 11.58
CA THR A 97 -0.95 4.95 12.23
C THR A 97 -1.31 6.12 11.31
N PRO A 98 -2.46 6.79 11.54
CA PRO A 98 -2.81 8.01 10.81
C PRO A 98 -1.73 9.10 10.87
N GLU A 99 -1.03 9.23 12.00
CA GLU A 99 0.07 10.20 12.18
C GLU A 99 1.24 9.89 11.25
N ARG A 100 1.63 8.61 11.18
CA ARG A 100 2.69 8.12 10.27
C ARG A 100 2.30 8.32 8.81
N LEU A 101 1.06 7.96 8.46
CA LEU A 101 0.52 8.21 7.13
C LEU A 101 0.57 9.70 6.78
N ARG A 102 0.09 10.59 7.66
CA ARG A 102 0.13 12.04 7.44
C ARG A 102 1.56 12.55 7.24
N SER A 103 2.51 12.09 8.05
CA SER A 103 3.94 12.43 7.89
C SER A 103 4.50 11.94 6.56
N TYR A 104 4.16 10.71 6.17
CA TYR A 104 4.51 10.14 4.87
C TYR A 104 3.95 10.94 3.70
N LEU A 105 2.65 11.23 3.73
CA LEU A 105 1.97 11.96 2.67
C LEU A 105 2.53 13.38 2.52
N ARG A 106 2.78 14.10 3.62
CA ARG A 106 3.40 15.43 3.54
C ARG A 106 4.73 15.40 2.79
N TRP A 107 5.61 14.48 3.15
CA TRP A 107 6.89 14.29 2.43
C TRP A 107 6.65 13.96 0.95
N LEU A 108 5.74 13.03 0.66
CA LEU A 108 5.43 12.63 -0.72
C LEU A 108 4.95 13.82 -1.57
N TRP A 109 4.08 14.66 -1.00
CA TRP A 109 3.57 15.85 -1.68
C TRP A 109 4.62 16.94 -1.85
N THR A 110 5.52 17.12 -0.88
CA THR A 110 6.58 18.13 -0.95
C THR A 110 7.66 17.73 -1.96
N GLU A 111 8.12 16.48 -1.92
CA GLU A 111 9.31 16.05 -2.68
C GLU A 111 8.96 15.40 -4.03
N HIS A 112 7.73 14.88 -4.18
CA HIS A 112 7.36 14.01 -5.30
C HIS A 112 6.01 14.40 -5.94
N LEU A 113 5.62 15.67 -5.86
CA LEU A 113 4.37 16.16 -6.45
C LEU A 113 4.16 15.70 -7.89
N ALA A 114 5.21 15.73 -8.71
CA ALA A 114 5.15 15.34 -10.13
C ALA A 114 4.74 13.87 -10.35
N LEU A 115 5.11 12.96 -9.43
CA LEU A 115 4.67 11.56 -9.48
C LEU A 115 3.17 11.41 -9.16
N LEU A 116 2.60 12.35 -8.41
CA LEU A 116 1.19 12.32 -8.00
C LEU A 116 0.27 13.03 -9.00
N THR A 117 0.76 14.06 -9.68
CA THR A 117 -0.03 14.87 -10.62
C THR A 117 0.15 14.42 -12.08
N GLY A 118 1.10 13.52 -12.35
CA GLY A 118 1.43 13.11 -13.72
C GLY A 118 2.13 14.20 -14.54
N THR A 119 2.55 15.30 -13.90
CA THR A 119 3.22 16.44 -14.56
C THR A 119 4.74 16.39 -14.40
N GLY A 120 5.34 15.20 -14.47
CA GLY A 120 6.79 15.07 -14.61
C GLY A 120 7.29 15.74 -15.89
N PRO A 121 8.58 16.12 -15.97
CA PRO A 121 9.12 16.64 -17.22
C PRO A 121 8.87 15.62 -18.32
N VAL A 122 8.07 16.01 -19.30
CA VAL A 122 8.01 15.30 -20.58
C VAL A 122 9.42 15.41 -21.12
N SER A 123 10.19 14.31 -21.04
CA SER A 123 11.44 14.22 -21.76
C SER A 123 11.03 14.28 -23.23
N ALA A 124 11.21 15.46 -23.84
CA ALA A 124 11.07 15.66 -25.26
C ALA A 124 12.19 14.82 -25.91
N SER A 125 11.88 13.57 -26.21
CA SER A 125 12.68 12.73 -27.08
C SER A 125 12.80 13.45 -28.42
N ARG A 126 14.01 13.95 -28.69
CA ARG A 126 14.50 14.31 -30.02
C ARG A 126 14.88 13.05 -30.78
#